data_AF-A0A0J8R2S4-F1
#
_entry.id   AF-A0A0J8R2S4-F1
#
_cell.length_a   1.000
_cell.length_b   1.000
_cell.length_c   1.000
_cell.angle_alpha   90.00
_cell.angle_beta   90.00
_cell.angle_gamma   90.00
#
_symmetry.space_group_name_H-M   'P 1'
#
loop_
_entity.id
_entity.type
_entity.pdbx_description
1 polymer ?
#
loop_
_entity_poly.entity_id
_entity_poly.type
_entity_poly.pdbx_seq_one_letter_code
_entity_poly.pdbx_strand_id
1 'polypeptide(L)'
;MKEYNRCLDVCTEAAEHDESGSSAREIEQQQQKALEAQFSARAGETEAETAERIQRDPEIMAIVQDPVMQSILQQARSDPAALQEHMKNATVRMKIQKLIAAGVIRLGR
;
A
#
# COMPACT_ATOMS: atom_id res chain seq x y z
N MET A 1 -2.81 -16.45 2.66
CA MET A 1 -2.24 -15.44 1.74
C MET A 1 -2.78 -15.74 0.35
N LYS A 2 -3.40 -14.78 -0.34
CA LYS A 2 -3.88 -15.02 -1.71
C LYS A 2 -2.67 -14.93 -2.64
N GLU A 3 -2.25 -16.05 -3.23
CA GLU A 3 -1.04 -16.18 -4.04
C GLU A 3 -1.26 -15.65 -5.48
N TYR A 4 -1.53 -14.34 -5.63
CA TYR A 4 -1.73 -13.73 -6.95
C TYR A 4 -0.49 -13.81 -7.84
N ASN A 5 0.71 -13.74 -7.24
CA ASN A 5 1.98 -13.95 -7.96
C ASN A 5 2.09 -15.37 -8.52
N ARG A 6 1.62 -16.38 -7.78
CA ARG A 6 1.61 -17.76 -8.25
C ARG A 6 0.60 -17.97 -9.38
N CYS A 7 -0.53 -17.26 -9.35
CA CYS A 7 -1.50 -17.32 -10.44
C CYS A 7 -0.92 -16.75 -11.75
N LEU A 8 -0.15 -15.66 -11.68
CA LEU A 8 0.51 -15.07 -12.86
C LEU A 8 1.64 -15.95 -13.39
N ASP A 9 2.41 -16.58 -12.51
CA ASP A 9 3.47 -17.52 -12.85
C ASP A 9 2.90 -18.73 -13.62
N VAL A 10 1.85 -19.36 -13.07
CA VAL A 10 1.15 -20.48 -13.71
C VAL A 10 0.50 -20.08 -15.04
N CYS A 11 -0.07 -18.86 -15.15
CA CYS A 11 -0.64 -18.40 -16.41
C CYS A 11 0.44 -18.08 -17.47
N THR A 12 1.67 -17.73 -17.05
CA THR A 12 2.79 -17.51 -17.97
C THR A 12 3.29 -18.85 -18.51
N GLU A 13 3.47 -19.83 -17.63
CA GLU A 13 3.85 -21.19 -18.02
C GLU A 13 2.80 -21.82 -18.96
N ALA A 14 1.50 -21.62 -18.68
CA ALA A 14 0.43 -22.08 -19.56
C ALA A 14 0.45 -21.42 -20.95
N ALA A 15 0.86 -20.14 -21.05
CA ALA A 15 1.00 -19.45 -22.33
C ALA A 15 2.20 -19.99 -23.14
N GLU A 16 3.29 -20.34 -22.47
CA GLU A 16 4.48 -20.93 -23.10
C GLU A 16 4.22 -22.34 -23.64
N HIS A 17 3.31 -23.08 -23.00
CA HIS A 17 2.89 -24.42 -23.42
C HIS A 17 1.69 -24.44 -24.40
N ASP A 18 1.03 -23.30 -24.67
CA ASP A 18 -0.07 -23.21 -25.65
C ASP A 18 0.46 -22.98 -27.08
N GLU A 19 1.11 -23.99 -27.65
CA GLU A 19 1.74 -23.91 -28.99
C GLU A 19 0.73 -23.68 -30.14
N SER A 20 -0.56 -23.95 -29.92
CA SER A 20 -1.63 -23.79 -30.92
C SER A 20 -2.39 -22.47 -30.81
N GLY A 21 -2.13 -21.64 -29.78
CA GLY A 21 -2.81 -20.36 -29.56
C GLY A 21 -4.33 -20.44 -29.33
N SER A 22 -4.87 -21.65 -29.09
CA SER A 22 -6.31 -21.88 -28.92
C SER A 22 -6.78 -21.43 -27.54
N SER A 23 -5.89 -21.44 -26.55
CA SER A 23 -6.16 -20.99 -25.18
C SER A 23 -5.53 -19.65 -24.85
N ALA A 24 -4.68 -19.10 -25.74
CA ALA A 24 -4.05 -17.78 -25.59
C ALA A 24 -5.03 -16.68 -25.14
N ARG A 25 -6.22 -16.62 -25.74
CA ARG A 25 -7.23 -15.60 -25.40
C ARG A 25 -7.81 -15.74 -23.98
N GLU A 26 -7.96 -16.97 -23.50
CA GLU A 26 -8.43 -17.27 -22.14
C GLU A 26 -7.32 -17.04 -21.12
N ILE A 27 -6.08 -17.40 -21.46
CA ILE A 27 -4.88 -17.20 -20.63
C ILE A 27 -4.61 -15.70 -20.45
N GLU A 28 -4.63 -14.93 -21.54
CA GLU A 28 -4.50 -13.47 -21.49
C GLU A 28 -5.61 -12.84 -20.64
N GLN A 29 -6.86 -13.27 -20.80
CA GLN A 29 -7.96 -12.75 -19.99
C GLN A 29 -7.76 -13.06 -18.50
N GLN A 30 -7.23 -14.24 -18.17
CA GLN A 30 -6.96 -14.62 -16.79
C GLN A 30 -5.75 -13.90 -16.19
N GLN A 31 -4.70 -13.69 -16.98
CA GLN A 31 -3.58 -12.81 -16.61
C GLN A 31 -4.07 -11.39 -16.36
N GLN A 32 -4.93 -10.86 -17.24
CA GLN A 32 -5.49 -9.51 -17.08
C GLN A 32 -6.33 -9.42 -15.82
N LYS A 33 -7.20 -10.38 -15.52
CA LYS A 33 -7.97 -10.42 -14.25
C LYS A 33 -7.07 -10.56 -13.03
N ALA A 34 -6.03 -11.38 -13.09
CA ALA A 34 -5.07 -11.53 -11.99
C ALA A 34 -4.24 -10.26 -11.78
N LEU A 35 -3.82 -9.60 -12.85
CA LEU A 35 -3.18 -8.29 -12.83
C LEU A 35 -4.13 -7.23 -12.29
N GLU A 36 -5.37 -7.15 -12.78
CA GLU A 36 -6.35 -6.17 -12.33
C GLU A 36 -6.75 -6.39 -10.87
N ALA A 37 -6.80 -7.65 -10.40
CA ALA A 37 -6.94 -8.00 -9.00
C ALA A 37 -5.68 -7.67 -8.17
N GLN A 38 -4.48 -7.85 -8.73
CA GLN A 38 -3.21 -7.44 -8.11
C GLN A 38 -3.08 -5.91 -8.04
N PHE A 39 -3.56 -5.18 -9.06
CA PHE A 39 -3.58 -3.73 -9.15
C PHE A 39 -4.68 -3.13 -8.28
N SER A 40 -5.86 -3.76 -8.20
CA SER A 40 -6.91 -3.40 -7.24
C SER A 40 -6.48 -3.72 -5.80
N ALA A 41 -5.71 -4.79 -5.59
CA ALA A 41 -5.02 -5.07 -4.33
C ALA A 41 -3.80 -4.16 -4.07
N ARG A 42 -3.32 -3.40 -5.08
CA ARG A 42 -2.32 -2.32 -4.89
C ARG A 42 -2.98 -0.96 -4.64
N ALA A 43 -4.18 -0.72 -5.15
CA ALA A 43 -5.00 0.46 -4.81
C ALA A 43 -5.44 0.45 -3.33
N GLY A 44 -5.36 -0.70 -2.68
CA GLY A 44 -5.23 -0.82 -1.24
C GLY A 44 -4.19 -1.87 -0.88
N GLU A 45 -2.93 -1.45 -0.61
CA GLU A 45 -2.12 -2.19 0.37
C GLU A 45 -3.06 -2.59 1.50
N THR A 46 -3.19 -3.89 1.76
CA THR A 46 -4.06 -4.33 2.84
C THR A 46 -3.56 -3.65 4.11
N GLU A 47 -4.46 -3.15 4.94
CA GLU A 47 -4.10 -2.65 6.28
C GLU A 47 -3.21 -3.66 7.02
N ALA A 48 -3.30 -4.95 6.69
CA ALA A 48 -2.43 -6.02 7.14
C ALA A 48 -0.96 -5.90 6.71
N GLU A 49 -0.64 -5.57 5.45
CA GLU A 49 0.75 -5.39 4.98
C GLU A 49 1.35 -4.07 5.49
N THR A 50 0.55 -3.00 5.51
CA THR A 50 0.92 -1.75 6.18
C THR A 50 1.13 -2.00 7.68
N ALA A 51 0.24 -2.75 8.34
CA ALA A 51 0.39 -3.14 9.74
C ALA A 51 1.61 -4.03 9.98
N GLU A 52 1.93 -4.96 9.08
CA GLU A 52 3.14 -5.78 9.18
C GLU A 52 4.40 -4.91 9.09
N ARG A 53 4.44 -3.93 8.19
CA ARG A 53 5.54 -2.95 8.11
C ARG A 53 5.63 -2.09 9.36
N ILE A 54 4.51 -1.60 9.88
CA ILE A 54 4.45 -0.85 11.14
C ILE A 54 4.95 -1.69 12.31
N GLN A 55 4.56 -2.97 12.38
CA GLN A 55 4.98 -3.89 13.44
C GLN A 55 6.46 -4.24 13.36
N ARG A 56 7.03 -4.32 12.15
CA ARG A 56 8.46 -4.57 11.93
C ARG A 56 9.33 -3.34 12.19
N ASP A 57 8.75 -2.14 12.18
CA ASP A 57 9.48 -0.88 12.39
C ASP A 57 9.13 -0.24 13.74
N PRO A 58 9.97 -0.44 14.79
CA PRO A 58 9.71 0.08 16.12
C PRO A 58 9.70 1.61 16.18
N GLU A 59 10.37 2.30 15.25
CA GLU A 59 10.31 3.76 15.19
C GLU A 59 8.94 4.23 14.70
N ILE A 60 8.38 3.58 13.67
CA ILE A 60 7.03 3.88 13.19
C ILE A 60 6.00 3.62 14.29
N MET A 61 6.10 2.48 14.99
CA MET A 61 5.21 2.16 16.10
C MET A 61 5.27 3.22 17.21
N ALA A 62 6.47 3.67 17.59
CA ALA A 62 6.65 4.72 18.58
C ALA A 62 6.01 6.06 18.15
N ILE A 63 6.06 6.37 16.86
CA ILE A 63 5.45 7.58 16.30
C ILE A 63 3.92 7.49 16.25
N VAL A 64 3.36 6.31 15.95
CA VAL A 64 1.89 6.08 15.93
C VAL A 64 1.29 6.13 17.34
N GLN A 65 2.05 5.66 18.34
CA GLN A 65 1.66 5.72 19.75
C GLN A 65 1.83 7.11 20.37
N ASP A 66 2.45 8.05 19.68
CA ASP A 66 2.69 9.40 20.16
C ASP A 66 1.37 10.20 20.22
N PRO A 67 0.96 10.70 21.40
CA PRO A 67 -0.32 11.41 21.57
C PRO A 67 -0.36 12.74 20.81
N VAL A 68 0.79 13.37 20.57
CA VAL A 68 0.88 14.61 19.79
C VAL A 68 0.63 14.28 18.32
N MET A 69 1.19 13.18 17.81
CA MET A 69 0.95 12.74 16.44
C MET A 69 -0.52 12.38 16.20
N GLN A 70 -1.15 11.65 17.13
CA GLN A 70 -2.58 11.35 17.04
C GLN A 70 -3.43 12.63 16.97
N SER A 71 -3.09 13.63 17.78
CA SER A 71 -3.76 14.93 17.77
C SER A 71 -3.59 15.64 16.42
N ILE A 72 -2.38 15.64 15.86
CA ILE A 72 -2.09 16.25 14.55
C ILE A 72 -2.86 15.53 13.43
N LEU A 73 -2.96 14.20 13.47
CA LEU A 73 -3.71 13.43 12.48
C LEU A 73 -5.21 13.71 12.54
N GLN A 74 -5.76 13.87 13.75
CA GLN A 74 -7.15 14.28 13.94
C GLN A 74 -7.38 15.70 13.41
N GLN A 75 -6.47 16.64 13.74
CA GLN A 75 -6.53 18.01 13.24
C GLN A 75 -6.39 18.08 11.72
N ALA A 76 -5.50 17.29 11.12
CA ALA A 76 -5.31 17.24 9.67
C ALA A 76 -6.54 16.78 8.89
N ARG A 77 -7.42 15.98 9.51
CA ARG A 77 -8.70 15.57 8.91
C ARG A 77 -9.70 16.72 8.86
N SER A 78 -9.68 17.61 9.84
CA SER A 78 -10.57 18.77 9.91
C SER A 78 -9.99 20.01 9.25
N ASP A 79 -8.67 20.18 9.28
CA ASP A 79 -7.96 21.33 8.76
C ASP A 79 -6.59 20.90 8.17
N PRO A 80 -6.47 20.79 6.83
CA PRO A 80 -5.20 20.48 6.19
C PRO A 80 -4.15 21.59 6.34
N ALA A 81 -4.54 22.84 6.64
CA ALA A 81 -3.60 23.94 6.89
C ALA A 81 -2.91 23.81 8.26
N ALA A 82 -3.61 23.28 9.27
CA ALA A 82 -3.03 22.98 10.57
C ALA A 82 -1.90 21.94 10.47
N LEU A 83 -2.06 20.94 9.60
CA LEU A 83 -1.00 19.96 9.31
C LEU A 83 0.26 20.64 8.75
N GLN A 84 0.10 21.60 7.83
CA GLN A 84 1.23 22.34 7.26
C GLN A 84 1.98 23.16 8.32
N GLU A 85 1.27 23.75 9.28
CA GLU A 85 1.88 24.44 10.42
C GLU A 85 2.70 23.47 11.27
N HIS A 86 2.16 22.30 11.59
CA HIS A 86 2.88 21.27 12.33
C HIS A 86 4.11 20.73 11.57
N MET A 87 4.08 20.68 10.24
CA MET A 87 5.24 20.37 9.41
C MET A 87 6.33 21.44 9.44
N LYS A 88 6.09 22.66 9.96
CA LYS A 88 7.17 23.64 10.18
C LYS A 88 8.15 23.18 11.27
N ASN A 89 7.67 22.38 12.23
CA ASN A 89 8.53 21.77 13.23
C ASN A 89 9.29 20.58 12.62
N ALA A 90 10.63 20.64 12.66
CA ALA A 90 11.49 19.62 12.06
C ALA A 90 11.24 18.21 12.62
N THR A 91 11.01 18.09 13.92
CA THR A 91 10.74 16.81 14.58
C THR A 91 9.43 16.21 14.08
N VAL A 92 8.38 17.01 14.00
CA VAL A 92 7.05 16.56 13.55
C VAL A 92 7.08 16.21 12.06
N ARG A 93 7.74 17.03 11.24
CA ARG A 93 7.94 16.76 9.81
C ARG A 93 8.60 15.40 9.58
N MET A 94 9.70 15.12 10.28
CA MET A 94 10.39 13.82 10.15
C MET A 94 9.46 12.66 10.52
N LYS A 95 8.70 12.79 11.62
CA LYS A 95 7.74 11.78 12.04
C LYS A 95 6.63 11.55 10.98
N ILE A 96 6.06 12.61 10.43
CA ILE A 96 5.03 12.51 9.38
C ILE A 96 5.60 11.90 8.09
N GLN A 97 6.79 12.32 7.66
CA GLN A 97 7.45 11.74 6.48
C GLN A 97 7.68 10.23 6.64
N LYS A 98 8.11 9.79 7.82
CA LYS A 98 8.25 8.36 8.16
C LYS A 98 6.91 7.63 8.06
N LEU A 99 5.82 8.21 8.58
CA LEU A 99 4.47 7.64 8.49
C LEU A 99 3.91 7.58 7.06
N ILE A 100 4.24 8.57 6.21
CA ILE A 100 3.88 8.56 4.78
C ILE A 100 4.66 7.47 4.04
N ALA A 101 5.98 7.37 4.27
CA ALA A 101 6.82 6.33 3.68
C ALA A 101 6.40 4.92 4.12
N ALA A 102 5.90 4.78 5.35
CA ALA A 102 5.34 3.55 5.89
C ALA A 102 3.90 3.26 5.43
N GLY A 103 3.26 4.15 4.68
CA GLY A 103 1.90 3.97 4.16
C GLY A 103 0.79 4.15 5.20
N VAL A 104 1.13 4.62 6.41
CA VAL A 104 0.17 4.85 7.51
C VAL A 104 -0.69 6.09 7.24
N ILE A 105 -0.08 7.14 6.69
CA ILE A 105 -0.77 8.36 6.30
C ILE A 105 -0.87 8.40 4.78
N ARG A 106 -2.10 8.42 4.28
CA ARG A 106 -2.39 8.74 2.88
C ARG A 106 -2.86 10.18 2.84
N LEU A 107 -1.99 11.09 2.41
CA LEU A 107 -2.42 12.45 2.05
C LEU A 107 -3.30 12.29 0.81
N GLY A 108 -4.60 12.61 0.96
CA GLY A 108 -5.56 12.55 -0.13
C GLY A 108 -5.03 13.32 -1.35
N ARG A 109 -5.16 12.71 -2.52
CA ARG A 109 -4.80 13.30 -3.80
C ARG A 109 -5.62 14.56 -4.08
#